data_AF-A0A7M5V775-F1
#
_entry.id   AF-A0A7M5V775-F1
#
_cell.length_a   1.000
_cell.length_b   1.000
_cell.length_c   1.000
_cell.angle_alpha   90.00
_cell.angle_beta   90.00
_cell.angle_gamma   90.00
#
_symmetry.space_group_name_H-M   'P 1'
#
loop_
_entity.id
_entity.type
_entity.pdbx_description
1 polymer ?
#
loop_
_entity_poly.entity_id
_entity_poly.type
_entity_poly.pdbx_seq_one_letter_code
_entity_poly.pdbx_strand_id
1 'polypeptide(L)'
;MLKKKTSWSLTALVILNILCGHLKAKRQCGNITCNSLNGFCIGDSKCECNYGWFGQTCGQPCQCNGLSPCDQDSGKCLKCVNHSEGENCQRCKPGYIGSPRHNQQCISCQEFCHGKSNICVTSNSYNFWKGIIENDNLRPYQVIKLLSDAMALNPSIPNEASCLYCKDGRYGHRCQLSCGKGYYRTKDKGCKRCSCNEHATQCDQGTGQGCRCLHNTLTKGTYQCLDHRTCLLLQCSYCRNGYIGSPTNGKQCYKKTNENFLYKDNLHPGNIKSYVLSYDQDQGIRLNIDVPEGAVDIYLTDNEHVFRATLNENGTQNLFYNDNEKPTPEYTADEDISAILLGNQLITFKRYQKGVLAMKNMQHRAIITIDPKDKHLRRVQFYVVIKKSDDSRPIAKTTLYYDQGMLALDMKLLFVGLLMSALTLVVELTLVFRLRSEYMNNLNNELNNTHLKELENRPMLQYIFDAPPLSFQHERRDLRVLPVAVQQTAFDDDVAFFSVLVQLPGYQNSKCDITFGTGIFLLKSETKDSKRIEPIKRTTTEEYDLEHINYGHNIA
;
A
#
# COMPACT_ATOMS: atom_id res chain seq x y z
N MET A 1 -97.25 50.88 26.67
CA MET A 1 -97.25 50.60 28.13
C MET A 1 -95.80 50.66 28.62
N LEU A 2 -95.34 51.81 29.12
CA LEU A 2 -95.24 52.11 30.57
C LEU A 2 -94.68 50.94 31.40
N LYS A 3 -93.41 51.03 31.81
CA LYS A 3 -93.05 51.30 33.22
C LYS A 3 -91.53 51.49 33.43
N LYS A 4 -91.20 52.75 33.74
CA LYS A 4 -90.27 53.27 34.76
C LYS A 4 -88.83 52.74 34.83
N LYS A 5 -87.94 53.63 34.37
CA LYS A 5 -86.58 53.87 34.88
C LYS A 5 -86.55 53.89 36.43
N THR A 6 -85.65 53.11 37.01
CA THR A 6 -85.01 53.43 38.29
C THR A 6 -83.51 53.53 38.05
N SER A 7 -83.06 54.76 37.85
CA SER A 7 -81.66 55.17 37.77
C SER A 7 -81.04 55.05 39.15
N TRP A 8 -80.29 53.98 39.41
CA TRP A 8 -79.31 54.00 40.49
C TRP A 8 -78.14 54.84 40.00
N SER A 9 -78.04 56.04 40.55
CA SER A 9 -76.96 56.98 40.26
C SER A 9 -75.60 56.31 40.49
N LEU A 10 -74.68 56.47 39.54
CA LEU A 10 -73.25 56.15 39.70
C LEU A 10 -72.66 56.77 40.98
N THR A 11 -73.29 57.79 41.57
CA THR A 11 -72.88 58.36 42.85
C THR A 11 -73.00 57.37 44.01
N ALA A 12 -73.92 56.40 44.01
CA ALA A 12 -74.07 55.45 45.11
C ALA A 12 -72.96 54.38 45.15
N LEU A 13 -72.47 53.93 43.98
CA LEU A 13 -71.33 53.02 43.86
C LEU A 13 -69.99 53.72 44.11
N VAL A 14 -69.90 55.01 43.79
CA VAL A 14 -68.76 55.85 44.16
C VAL A 14 -68.75 56.12 45.66
N ILE A 15 -69.91 56.35 46.28
CA ILE A 15 -70.01 56.56 47.74
C ILE A 15 -69.74 55.27 48.52
N LEU A 16 -70.11 54.08 48.04
CA LEU A 16 -69.77 52.81 48.70
C LEU A 16 -68.25 52.51 48.64
N ASN A 17 -67.58 52.86 47.53
CA ASN A 17 -66.12 52.77 47.42
C ASN A 17 -65.39 53.86 48.23
N ILE A 18 -65.97 55.05 48.36
CA ILE A 18 -65.41 56.12 49.21
C ILE A 18 -65.62 55.83 50.70
N LEU A 19 -66.71 55.16 51.09
CA LEU A 19 -66.97 54.77 52.49
C LEU A 19 -66.17 53.53 52.95
N CYS A 20 -65.71 52.66 52.04
CA CYS A 20 -64.75 51.60 52.37
C CYS A 20 -63.26 52.03 52.26
N GLY A 21 -62.96 53.21 51.71
CA GLY A 21 -61.59 53.69 51.51
C GLY A 21 -60.99 54.50 52.68
N HIS A 22 -61.74 54.72 53.77
CA HIS A 22 -61.31 55.55 54.89
C HIS A 22 -61.41 54.86 56.27
N LEU A 23 -61.16 53.55 56.33
CA LEU A 23 -60.51 53.02 57.54
C LEU A 23 -59.06 53.50 57.50
N LYS A 24 -58.79 54.66 58.13
CA LYS A 24 -57.43 55.07 58.45
C LYS A 24 -56.77 53.90 59.16
N ALA A 25 -55.89 53.18 58.45
CA ALA A 25 -54.92 52.30 59.05
C ALA A 25 -54.36 53.03 60.28
N LYS A 26 -54.55 52.46 61.47
CA LYS A 26 -53.93 53.03 62.68
C LYS A 26 -52.45 53.16 62.38
N ARG A 27 -51.90 54.36 62.59
CA ARG A 27 -50.49 54.70 62.30
C ARG A 27 -49.60 54.58 63.54
N GLN A 28 -50.24 54.47 64.71
CA GLN A 28 -49.65 54.16 65.99
C GLN A 28 -50.22 52.81 66.45
N CYS A 29 -49.37 51.80 66.57
CA CYS A 29 -49.70 50.51 67.15
C CYS A 29 -49.19 50.57 68.59
N GLY A 30 -50.04 51.01 69.52
CA GLY A 30 -49.68 51.14 70.93
C GLY A 30 -48.41 51.98 71.11
N ASN A 31 -47.29 51.30 71.42
CA ASN A 31 -45.98 51.92 71.67
C ASN A 31 -45.07 52.07 70.43
N ILE A 32 -45.48 51.61 69.24
CA ILE A 32 -44.67 51.63 68.01
C ILE A 32 -45.35 52.50 66.94
N THR A 33 -44.57 53.34 66.25
CA THR A 33 -45.05 54.15 65.12
C THR A 33 -44.54 53.57 63.81
N CYS A 34 -45.44 53.07 62.95
CA CYS A 34 -45.07 52.59 61.62
C CYS A 34 -44.79 53.77 60.68
N ASN A 35 -43.85 53.60 59.74
CA ASN A 35 -43.66 54.55 58.65
C ASN A 35 -44.89 54.56 57.75
N SER A 36 -45.60 55.69 57.75
CA SER A 36 -46.90 55.85 57.08
C SER A 36 -46.89 55.69 55.56
N LEU A 37 -45.73 55.75 54.92
CA LEU A 37 -45.57 55.52 53.48
C LEU A 37 -45.32 54.05 53.14
N ASN A 38 -44.81 53.28 54.10
CA ASN A 38 -44.18 51.98 53.87
C ASN A 38 -44.84 50.82 54.64
N GLY A 39 -45.93 51.07 55.38
CA GLY A 39 -46.67 50.01 56.08
C GLY A 39 -47.87 50.52 56.87
N PHE A 40 -48.57 49.58 57.53
CA PHE A 40 -49.74 49.85 58.37
C PHE A 40 -49.75 48.99 59.64
N CYS A 41 -50.48 49.39 60.68
CA CYS A 41 -50.62 48.58 61.89
C CYS A 41 -51.56 47.40 61.71
N ILE A 42 -51.13 46.22 62.15
CA ILE A 42 -52.03 45.10 62.49
C ILE A 42 -52.01 44.93 64.02
N GLY A 43 -53.15 45.19 64.67
CA GLY A 43 -53.27 45.09 66.13
C GLY A 43 -52.52 46.19 66.90
N ASP A 44 -52.18 45.91 68.16
CA ASP A 44 -51.70 46.93 69.10
C ASP A 44 -50.17 47.10 69.17
N SER A 45 -49.37 46.27 68.47
CA SER A 45 -47.91 46.33 68.60
C SER A 45 -47.12 45.78 67.41
N LYS A 46 -47.72 45.62 66.22
CA LYS A 46 -47.03 45.10 65.03
C LYS A 46 -47.37 45.90 63.78
N CYS A 47 -46.34 46.28 63.02
CA CYS A 47 -46.47 46.85 61.69
C CYS A 47 -46.44 45.73 60.63
N GLU A 48 -47.29 45.83 59.62
CA GLU A 48 -47.18 45.09 58.36
C GLU A 48 -46.60 46.04 57.31
N CYS A 49 -45.42 45.72 56.79
CA CYS A 49 -44.74 46.56 55.82
C CYS A 49 -45.18 46.23 54.40
N ASN A 50 -45.29 47.28 53.59
CA ASN A 50 -45.55 47.21 52.16
C ASN A 50 -44.38 46.52 51.44
N TYR A 51 -44.65 45.97 50.24
CA TYR A 51 -43.64 45.30 49.42
C TYR A 51 -42.38 46.16 49.25
N GLY A 52 -41.21 45.58 49.59
CA GLY A 52 -39.92 46.27 49.51
C GLY A 52 -39.45 46.94 50.81
N TRP A 53 -40.14 46.76 51.94
CA TRP A 53 -39.74 47.30 53.25
C TRP A 53 -39.85 46.26 54.37
N PHE A 54 -39.04 46.44 55.42
CA PHE A 54 -39.01 45.57 56.61
C PHE A 54 -38.61 46.31 57.89
N GLY A 55 -38.63 45.58 59.01
CA GLY A 55 -38.28 46.06 60.34
C GLY A 55 -39.50 46.50 61.15
N GLN A 56 -39.31 46.64 62.47
CA GLN A 56 -40.40 46.90 63.44
C GLN A 56 -41.25 48.15 63.14
N THR A 57 -40.68 49.11 62.41
CA THR A 57 -41.34 50.37 62.01
C THR A 57 -41.48 50.54 60.50
N CYS A 58 -41.15 49.53 59.68
CA CYS A 58 -41.13 49.62 58.21
C CYS A 58 -40.24 50.74 57.64
N GLY A 59 -39.15 51.07 58.35
CA GLY A 59 -38.21 52.12 57.97
C GLY A 59 -37.06 51.66 57.08
N GLN A 60 -36.84 50.35 56.93
CA GLN A 60 -35.68 49.80 56.21
C GLN A 60 -36.10 49.21 54.86
N PRO A 61 -35.46 49.59 53.74
CA PRO A 61 -35.78 49.03 52.43
C PRO A 61 -35.20 47.62 52.27
N CYS A 62 -35.97 46.69 51.71
CA CYS A 62 -35.50 45.35 51.35
C CYS A 62 -34.36 45.43 50.33
N GLN A 63 -33.24 44.76 50.61
CA GLN A 63 -32.08 44.73 49.71
C GLN A 63 -32.14 43.63 48.65
N CYS A 64 -33.33 43.25 48.21
CA CYS A 64 -33.55 42.13 47.28
C CYS A 64 -33.51 42.51 45.79
N ASN A 65 -32.90 43.65 45.44
CA ASN A 65 -32.84 44.20 44.07
C ASN A 65 -34.20 44.32 43.34
N GLY A 66 -35.32 44.34 44.08
CA GLY A 66 -36.68 44.33 43.54
C GLY A 66 -37.19 42.95 43.10
N LEU A 67 -36.38 41.90 43.23
CA LEU A 67 -36.63 40.55 42.69
C LEU A 67 -37.18 39.55 43.70
N SER A 68 -37.43 39.98 44.94
CA SER A 68 -38.05 39.17 45.97
C SER A 68 -38.67 40.08 47.04
N PRO A 69 -39.80 39.68 47.64
CA PRO A 69 -40.15 40.21 48.96
C PRO A 69 -39.09 39.77 49.99
N CYS A 70 -38.90 40.57 51.02
CA CYS A 70 -38.06 40.19 52.15
C CYS A 70 -38.88 39.86 53.39
N ASP A 71 -38.32 39.01 54.24
CA ASP A 71 -38.85 38.69 55.55
C ASP A 71 -38.99 39.96 56.39
N GLN A 72 -40.14 40.13 57.03
CA GLN A 72 -40.52 41.38 57.70
C GLN A 72 -39.65 41.67 58.93
N ASP A 73 -39.07 40.63 59.55
CA ASP A 73 -38.28 40.76 60.77
C ASP A 73 -36.78 40.77 60.48
N SER A 74 -36.29 39.90 59.58
CA SER A 74 -34.86 39.74 59.30
C SER A 74 -34.35 40.48 58.06
N GLY A 75 -35.25 40.95 57.18
CA GLY A 75 -34.87 41.58 55.91
C GLY A 75 -34.28 40.62 54.87
N LYS A 76 -34.25 39.31 55.15
CA LYS A 76 -33.73 38.30 54.22
C LYS A 76 -34.68 38.07 53.06
N CYS A 77 -34.14 37.96 51.84
CA CYS A 77 -34.96 37.69 50.66
C CYS A 77 -35.58 36.29 50.73
N LEU A 78 -36.90 36.22 50.56
CA LEU A 78 -37.65 34.96 50.69
C LEU A 78 -37.50 34.06 49.46
N LYS A 79 -37.70 34.62 48.26
CA LYS A 79 -37.67 33.88 46.99
C LYS A 79 -37.32 34.80 45.82
N CYS A 80 -36.05 34.72 45.39
CA CYS A 80 -35.57 35.39 44.20
C CYS A 80 -36.30 34.91 42.93
N VAL A 81 -36.82 35.85 42.14
CA VAL A 81 -37.50 35.63 40.85
C VAL A 81 -36.60 35.97 39.67
N ASN A 82 -37.10 35.83 38.43
CA ASN A 82 -36.37 36.15 37.19
C ASN A 82 -35.00 35.48 37.05
N HIS A 83 -34.90 34.24 37.55
CA HIS A 83 -33.67 33.43 37.53
C HIS A 83 -32.49 34.08 38.26
N SER A 84 -32.76 34.91 39.26
CA SER A 84 -31.76 35.41 40.21
C SER A 84 -31.61 34.49 41.44
N GLU A 85 -30.48 34.62 42.12
CA GLU A 85 -30.14 33.93 43.37
C GLU A 85 -29.16 34.77 44.21
N GLY A 86 -28.78 34.25 45.38
CA GLY A 86 -27.95 34.93 46.37
C GLY A 86 -28.79 35.61 47.46
N GLU A 87 -28.13 36.02 48.54
CA GLU A 87 -28.80 36.59 49.74
C GLU A 87 -29.66 37.81 49.43
N ASN A 88 -29.25 38.60 48.43
CA ASN A 88 -29.86 39.84 47.99
C ASN A 88 -30.40 39.74 46.55
N CYS A 89 -30.54 38.52 46.00
CA CYS A 89 -30.86 38.29 44.58
C CYS A 89 -29.88 39.00 43.62
N GLN A 90 -28.61 39.09 44.01
CA GLN A 90 -27.60 39.92 43.33
C GLN A 90 -26.88 39.23 42.17
N ARG A 91 -27.13 37.94 41.94
CA ARG A 91 -26.48 37.13 40.89
C ARG A 91 -27.52 36.31 40.13
N CYS A 92 -27.21 35.94 38.91
CA CYS A 92 -28.03 35.00 38.14
C CYS A 92 -27.80 33.56 38.61
N LYS A 93 -28.78 32.69 38.39
CA LYS A 93 -28.62 31.24 38.63
C LYS A 93 -27.62 30.63 37.65
N PRO A 94 -26.98 29.50 38.02
CA PRO A 94 -26.20 28.66 37.10
C PRO A 94 -26.87 28.48 35.73
N GLY A 95 -26.14 28.80 34.66
CA GLY A 95 -26.67 28.71 33.28
C GLY A 95 -27.46 29.94 32.81
N TYR A 96 -27.46 31.01 33.60
CA TYR A 96 -28.01 32.31 33.24
C TYR A 96 -26.96 33.42 33.38
N ILE A 97 -27.08 34.46 32.55
CA ILE A 97 -26.14 35.58 32.48
C ILE A 97 -26.85 36.92 32.61
N GLY A 98 -26.07 37.96 32.91
CA GLY A 98 -26.54 39.32 33.10
C GLY A 98 -26.45 39.77 34.55
N SER A 99 -27.02 40.93 34.83
CA SER A 99 -27.02 41.55 36.15
C SER A 99 -28.46 41.68 36.62
N PRO A 100 -28.89 40.99 37.68
CA PRO A 100 -30.25 41.12 38.23
C PRO A 100 -30.47 42.44 39.00
N ARG A 101 -29.53 43.39 38.93
CA ARG A 101 -29.69 44.71 39.56
C ARG A 101 -30.82 45.49 38.88
N HIS A 102 -31.54 46.29 39.66
CA HIS A 102 -32.64 47.14 39.16
C HIS A 102 -33.76 46.33 38.46
N ASN A 103 -34.16 45.19 39.03
CA ASN A 103 -35.27 44.37 38.55
C ASN A 103 -35.08 43.81 37.10
N GLN A 104 -33.84 43.69 36.63
CA GLN A 104 -33.54 43.09 35.32
C GLN A 104 -33.61 41.56 35.36
N GLN A 105 -34.12 40.96 34.28
CA GLN A 105 -34.21 39.51 34.14
C GLN A 105 -32.89 38.92 33.64
N CYS A 106 -32.48 37.79 34.24
CA CYS A 106 -31.33 37.03 33.78
C CYS A 106 -31.66 36.26 32.49
N ILE A 107 -30.76 36.29 31.51
CA ILE A 107 -30.90 35.65 30.20
C ILE A 107 -30.29 34.27 30.26
N SER A 108 -30.96 33.24 29.74
CA SER A 108 -30.39 31.88 29.72
C SER A 108 -29.20 31.78 28.76
N CYS A 109 -28.19 30.96 29.08
CA CYS A 109 -27.11 30.65 28.15
C CYS A 109 -27.67 30.07 26.83
N GLN A 110 -28.77 29.30 26.89
CA GLN A 110 -29.42 28.76 25.69
C GLN A 110 -29.89 29.85 24.74
N GLU A 111 -30.54 30.88 25.27
CA GLU A 111 -30.98 32.03 24.47
C GLU A 111 -29.78 32.84 23.96
N PHE A 112 -28.84 33.15 24.86
CA PHE A 112 -27.62 33.90 24.52
C PHE A 112 -26.78 33.24 23.42
N CYS A 113 -26.67 31.91 23.45
CA CYS A 113 -25.92 31.10 22.49
C CYS A 113 -26.75 30.65 21.28
N HIS A 114 -27.90 31.30 21.01
CA HIS A 114 -28.79 31.00 19.87
C HIS A 114 -29.25 29.54 19.78
N GLY A 115 -29.45 28.90 20.94
CA GLY A 115 -29.84 27.49 21.06
C GLY A 115 -28.72 26.49 20.73
N LYS A 116 -27.48 26.96 20.52
CA LYS A 116 -26.34 26.11 20.13
C LYS A 116 -25.42 25.76 21.28
N SER A 117 -25.67 26.30 22.47
CA SER A 117 -25.06 25.85 23.72
C SER A 117 -25.97 26.22 24.89
N ASN A 118 -25.91 25.45 25.98
CA ASN A 118 -26.52 25.78 27.27
C ASN A 118 -25.47 26.12 28.34
N ILE A 119 -24.20 26.27 27.95
CA ILE A 119 -23.07 26.54 28.85
C ILE A 119 -22.37 27.81 28.35
N CYS A 120 -22.25 28.78 29.23
CA CYS A 120 -21.55 30.02 28.94
C CYS A 120 -20.78 30.50 30.19
N VAL A 121 -19.64 31.14 29.93
CA VAL A 121 -18.67 31.60 30.94
C VAL A 121 -18.25 33.03 30.63
N THR A 122 -17.52 33.68 31.53
CA THR A 122 -16.96 35.00 31.25
C THR A 122 -15.88 34.92 30.15
N SER A 123 -15.80 35.93 29.28
CA SER A 123 -14.82 35.97 28.18
C SER A 123 -13.39 35.82 28.67
N ASN A 124 -13.06 36.36 29.85
CA ASN A 124 -11.72 36.23 30.46
C ASN A 124 -11.39 34.78 30.88
N SER A 125 -12.40 33.98 31.24
CA SER A 125 -12.21 32.59 31.64
C SER A 125 -12.40 31.59 30.50
N TYR A 126 -12.85 32.04 29.32
CA TYR A 126 -13.14 31.17 28.18
C TYR A 126 -11.97 30.28 27.78
N ASN A 127 -10.77 30.83 27.58
CA ASN A 127 -9.61 30.06 27.15
C ASN A 127 -9.15 29.06 28.22
N PHE A 128 -9.26 29.44 29.49
CA PHE A 128 -8.95 28.57 30.63
C PHE A 128 -9.88 27.35 30.64
N TRP A 129 -11.20 27.58 30.60
CA TRP A 129 -12.18 26.49 30.60
C TRP A 129 -12.10 25.64 29.34
N LYS A 130 -11.87 26.26 28.18
CA LYS A 130 -11.68 25.55 26.92
C LYS A 130 -10.48 24.60 26.99
N GLY A 131 -9.35 25.04 27.56
CA GLY A 131 -8.16 24.20 27.72
C GLY A 131 -8.40 23.00 28.64
N ILE A 132 -9.07 23.19 29.77
CA ILE A 132 -9.43 22.08 30.68
C ILE A 132 -10.33 21.06 29.97
N ILE A 133 -11.33 21.54 29.25
CA ILE A 133 -12.26 20.69 28.49
C ILE A 133 -11.52 19.84 27.45
N GLU A 134 -10.64 20.46 26.68
CA GLU A 134 -9.91 19.80 25.59
C GLU A 134 -8.89 18.79 26.13
N ASN A 135 -8.19 19.12 27.22
CA ASN A 135 -7.19 18.23 27.82
C ASN A 135 -7.81 17.02 28.52
N ASP A 136 -8.89 17.23 29.28
CA ASP A 136 -9.50 16.19 30.11
C ASP A 136 -10.68 15.48 29.40
N ASN A 137 -10.97 15.85 28.15
CA ASN A 137 -12.06 15.31 27.32
C ASN A 137 -13.41 15.28 28.06
N LEU A 138 -13.72 16.37 28.78
CA LEU A 138 -14.88 16.46 29.64
C LEU A 138 -16.17 16.47 28.84
N ARG A 139 -17.24 15.91 29.42
CA ARG A 139 -18.60 15.98 28.86
C ARG A 139 -19.33 17.21 29.38
N PRO A 140 -20.35 17.74 28.65
CA PRO A 140 -21.07 18.94 29.04
C PRO A 140 -21.62 18.93 30.48
N TYR A 141 -22.15 17.79 30.97
CA TYR A 141 -22.66 17.69 32.33
C TYR A 141 -21.57 17.77 33.40
N GLN A 142 -20.36 17.26 33.12
CA GLN A 142 -19.21 17.33 34.03
C GLN A 142 -18.74 18.77 34.16
N VAL A 143 -18.73 19.50 33.04
CA VAL A 143 -18.37 20.92 32.99
C VAL A 143 -19.38 21.78 33.74
N ILE A 144 -20.69 21.54 33.58
CA ILE A 144 -21.73 22.27 34.33
C ILE A 144 -21.52 22.08 35.84
N LYS A 145 -21.21 20.87 36.28
CA LYS A 145 -20.92 20.58 37.69
C LYS A 145 -19.68 21.35 38.19
N LEU A 146 -18.56 21.25 37.46
CA LEU A 146 -17.31 21.97 37.78
C LEU A 146 -17.50 23.49 37.85
N LEU A 147 -18.24 24.06 36.89
CA LEU A 147 -18.52 25.48 36.83
C LEU A 147 -19.42 25.96 37.98
N SER A 148 -20.38 25.12 38.40
CA SER A 148 -21.24 25.37 39.57
C SER A 148 -20.41 25.41 40.85
N ASP A 149 -19.52 24.42 41.03
CA ASP A 149 -18.65 24.33 42.20
C ASP A 149 -17.64 25.49 42.27
N ALA A 150 -17.20 25.99 41.11
CA ALA A 150 -16.28 27.12 40.99
C ALA A 150 -16.96 28.51 41.02
N MET A 151 -18.28 28.60 41.18
CA MET A 151 -19.07 29.85 41.07
C MET A 151 -18.82 30.65 39.76
N ALA A 152 -18.39 29.98 38.69
CA ALA A 152 -17.89 30.60 37.47
C ALA A 152 -18.97 30.86 36.40
N LEU A 153 -20.25 30.58 36.70
CA LEU A 153 -21.36 30.56 35.73
C LEU A 153 -22.04 31.90 35.47
N ASN A 154 -21.66 32.96 36.18
CA ASN A 154 -22.47 34.17 36.21
C ASN A 154 -21.69 35.39 35.67
N PRO A 155 -21.47 35.50 34.34
CA PRO A 155 -21.08 36.76 33.73
C PRO A 155 -22.12 37.83 34.09
N SER A 156 -21.70 38.83 34.86
CA SER A 156 -22.56 39.95 35.26
C SER A 156 -23.01 40.81 34.08
N ILE A 157 -22.36 40.69 32.92
CA ILE A 157 -22.58 41.56 31.75
C ILE A 157 -22.70 40.69 30.47
N PRO A 158 -23.79 40.82 29.67
CA PRO A 158 -23.99 40.03 28.45
C PRO A 158 -22.91 40.18 27.37
N ASN A 159 -22.19 41.30 27.35
CA ASN A 159 -21.10 41.54 26.39
C ASN A 159 -19.77 40.89 26.81
N GLU A 160 -19.70 40.37 28.02
CA GLU A 160 -18.53 39.69 28.59
C GLU A 160 -18.77 38.18 28.74
N ALA A 161 -19.82 37.64 28.11
CA ALA A 161 -20.13 36.21 28.13
C ALA A 161 -19.70 35.52 26.83
N SER A 162 -19.18 34.30 26.95
CA SER A 162 -18.76 33.44 25.84
C SER A 162 -19.30 32.01 26.02
N CYS A 163 -19.84 31.44 24.96
CA CYS A 163 -20.44 30.10 24.94
C CYS A 163 -19.38 29.00 24.81
N LEU A 164 -19.48 27.95 25.62
CA LEU A 164 -18.69 26.72 25.50
C LEU A 164 -19.49 25.65 24.74
N TYR A 165 -18.84 24.65 24.13
CA TYR A 165 -19.52 23.55 23.41
C TYR A 165 -20.57 23.99 22.39
N CYS A 166 -20.19 24.89 21.48
CA CYS A 166 -21.07 25.23 20.36
C CYS A 166 -21.40 23.97 19.53
N LYS A 167 -22.69 23.62 19.48
CA LYS A 167 -23.22 22.50 18.70
C LYS A 167 -23.24 22.81 17.21
N ASP A 168 -23.41 21.77 16.41
CA ASP A 168 -23.57 21.84 14.94
C ASP A 168 -22.39 22.50 14.22
N GLY A 169 -21.17 22.41 14.75
CA GLY A 169 -19.97 22.98 14.12
C GLY A 169 -19.94 24.51 14.10
N ARG A 170 -20.75 25.17 14.95
CA ARG A 170 -20.75 26.62 15.14
C ARG A 170 -19.54 27.09 15.94
N TYR A 171 -19.17 28.35 15.75
CA TYR A 171 -18.05 28.97 16.43
C TYR A 171 -18.33 30.43 16.78
N GLY A 172 -17.53 30.98 17.69
CA GLY A 172 -17.63 32.36 18.16
C GLY A 172 -18.27 32.47 19.54
N HIS A 173 -18.18 33.67 20.12
CA HIS A 173 -18.55 33.93 21.51
C HIS A 173 -20.04 33.66 21.82
N ARG A 174 -20.94 33.77 20.84
CA ARG A 174 -22.38 33.42 20.96
C ARG A 174 -22.77 32.20 20.14
N CYS A 175 -21.80 31.37 19.74
CA CYS A 175 -22.02 30.31 18.75
C CYS A 175 -22.70 30.85 17.47
N GLN A 176 -22.32 32.06 17.07
CA GLN A 176 -22.92 32.75 15.93
C GLN A 176 -22.60 32.08 14.58
N LEU A 177 -23.13 32.67 13.51
CA LEU A 177 -23.25 32.14 12.15
C LEU A 177 -21.94 31.72 11.43
N SER A 178 -20.76 31.84 12.06
CA SER A 178 -19.50 31.35 11.53
C SER A 178 -19.29 29.88 11.90
N CYS A 179 -18.77 29.11 10.95
CA CYS A 179 -18.42 27.72 11.17
C CYS A 179 -17.03 27.63 11.81
N GLY A 180 -16.85 26.67 12.71
CA GLY A 180 -15.55 26.39 13.32
C GLY A 180 -14.53 25.87 12.30
N LYS A 181 -13.28 25.71 12.73
CA LYS A 181 -12.27 25.02 11.91
C LYS A 181 -12.75 23.60 11.60
N GLY A 182 -12.57 23.18 10.35
CA GLY A 182 -13.04 21.88 9.85
C GLY A 182 -14.53 21.81 9.51
N TYR A 183 -15.23 22.94 9.54
CA TYR A 183 -16.61 23.07 9.07
C TYR A 183 -16.72 24.21 8.05
N TYR A 184 -17.65 24.07 7.11
CA TYR A 184 -17.97 25.08 6.12
C TYR A 184 -19.46 25.43 6.15
N ARG A 185 -19.78 26.64 5.70
CA ARG A 185 -21.14 27.18 5.72
C ARG A 185 -21.94 26.67 4.53
N THR A 186 -23.13 26.14 4.78
CA THR A 186 -24.07 25.73 3.73
C THR A 186 -25.00 26.88 3.33
N LYS A 187 -25.70 26.74 2.20
CA LYS A 187 -26.70 27.71 1.71
C LYS A 187 -27.80 27.98 2.76
N ASP A 188 -28.19 26.96 3.52
CA ASP A 188 -29.19 27.04 4.61
C ASP A 188 -28.65 27.70 5.89
N LYS A 189 -27.52 28.39 5.79
CA LYS A 189 -26.79 29.03 6.89
C LYS A 189 -26.33 28.05 7.97
N GLY A 190 -26.42 26.73 7.77
CA GLY A 190 -25.88 25.70 8.65
C GLY A 190 -24.37 25.51 8.48
N CYS A 191 -23.77 24.68 9.33
CA CYS A 191 -22.36 24.29 9.21
C CYS A 191 -22.27 22.79 8.99
N LYS A 192 -21.49 22.37 7.99
CA LYS A 192 -21.23 20.97 7.68
C LYS A 192 -19.74 20.69 7.75
N ARG A 193 -19.36 19.50 8.24
CA ARG A 193 -17.95 19.09 8.34
C ARG A 193 -17.32 19.03 6.95
N CYS A 194 -16.06 19.45 6.85
CA CYS A 194 -15.24 19.29 5.66
C CYS A 194 -15.22 17.82 5.21
N SER A 195 -15.54 17.57 3.94
CA SER A 195 -15.64 16.22 3.38
C SER A 195 -14.34 15.80 2.68
N CYS A 196 -13.24 15.72 3.42
CA CYS A 196 -11.91 15.45 2.87
C CYS A 196 -11.50 13.96 2.90
N ASN A 197 -12.47 13.05 2.84
CA ASN A 197 -12.26 11.59 2.89
C ASN A 197 -11.40 11.07 4.07
N GLU A 198 -11.39 11.76 5.22
CA GLU A 198 -10.53 11.46 6.38
C GLU A 198 -9.01 11.68 6.15
N HIS A 199 -8.64 12.30 5.04
CA HIS A 199 -7.24 12.64 4.70
C HIS A 199 -6.91 14.11 4.96
N ALA A 200 -7.87 14.90 5.43
CA ALA A 200 -7.66 16.23 5.99
C ALA A 200 -8.83 16.59 6.92
N THR A 201 -8.59 17.48 7.88
CA THR A 201 -9.63 17.98 8.79
C THR A 201 -10.11 19.39 8.41
N GLN A 202 -9.40 20.09 7.52
CA GLN A 202 -9.64 21.49 7.20
C GLN A 202 -9.92 21.70 5.71
N CYS A 203 -10.82 22.63 5.43
CA CYS A 203 -11.23 23.08 4.10
C CYS A 203 -11.61 24.57 4.16
N ASP A 204 -11.84 25.18 3.01
CA ASP A 204 -12.36 26.54 2.89
C ASP A 204 -13.74 26.66 3.55
N GLN A 205 -13.93 27.67 4.40
CA GLN A 205 -15.14 27.80 5.21
C GLN A 205 -16.37 28.30 4.41
N GLY A 206 -16.17 28.93 3.25
CA GLY A 206 -17.25 29.43 2.41
C GLY A 206 -17.78 28.38 1.44
N THR A 207 -16.89 27.56 0.89
CA THR A 207 -17.20 26.59 -0.17
C THR A 207 -17.14 25.14 0.31
N GLY A 208 -16.44 24.84 1.41
CA GLY A 208 -16.16 23.47 1.83
C GLY A 208 -15.11 22.76 0.98
N GLN A 209 -14.52 23.45 -0.01
CA GLN A 209 -13.52 22.91 -0.93
C GLN A 209 -12.09 23.25 -0.48
N GLY A 210 -11.07 22.82 -1.23
CA GLY A 210 -9.68 23.16 -0.94
C GLY A 210 -9.08 22.41 0.26
N CYS A 211 -9.49 21.15 0.49
CA CYS A 211 -8.84 20.30 1.48
C CYS A 211 -7.32 20.20 1.25
N ARG A 212 -6.53 20.39 2.30
CA ARG A 212 -5.07 20.14 2.28
C ARG A 212 -4.81 18.65 2.48
N CYS A 213 -4.88 17.89 1.39
CA CYS A 213 -4.82 16.44 1.40
C CYS A 213 -3.49 15.89 1.93
N LEU A 214 -3.57 15.01 2.94
CA LEU A 214 -2.46 14.26 3.53
C LEU A 214 -2.43 12.81 3.01
N HIS A 215 -1.56 11.97 3.58
CA HIS A 215 -1.48 10.53 3.31
C HIS A 215 -1.31 10.17 1.82
N ASN A 216 -0.56 11.00 1.09
CA ASN A 216 -0.32 10.86 -0.35
C ASN A 216 -1.60 10.87 -1.21
N THR A 217 -2.65 11.52 -0.72
CA THR A 217 -3.88 11.74 -1.47
C THR A 217 -3.90 13.10 -2.15
N LEU A 218 -4.72 13.23 -3.18
CA LEU A 218 -4.95 14.43 -3.97
C LEU A 218 -6.42 14.54 -4.31
N THR A 219 -6.88 15.77 -4.52
CA THR A 219 -8.18 16.07 -5.11
C THR A 219 -8.06 15.99 -6.63
N LYS A 220 -8.93 15.23 -7.30
CA LYS A 220 -8.98 15.19 -8.76
C LYS A 220 -9.45 16.55 -9.30
N GLY A 221 -8.82 17.01 -10.39
CA GLY A 221 -8.93 18.38 -10.90
C GLY A 221 -10.36 18.92 -10.98
N THR A 222 -10.49 20.21 -10.69
CA THR A 222 -11.75 20.97 -10.57
C THR A 222 -12.60 21.01 -11.84
N TYR A 223 -12.04 20.72 -13.02
CA TYR A 223 -12.74 20.73 -14.31
C TYR A 223 -13.70 19.55 -14.50
N GLN A 224 -13.75 18.58 -13.57
CA GLN A 224 -14.55 17.36 -13.69
C GLN A 224 -15.77 17.31 -12.75
N CYS A 225 -16.04 18.35 -11.96
CA CYS A 225 -17.20 18.38 -11.08
C CYS A 225 -18.45 18.87 -11.82
N LEU A 226 -19.48 18.02 -11.93
CA LEU A 226 -20.79 18.40 -12.49
C LEU A 226 -21.58 19.34 -11.56
N ASP A 227 -21.41 19.18 -10.24
CA ASP A 227 -22.07 20.01 -9.23
C ASP A 227 -21.21 20.20 -7.96
N HIS A 228 -21.65 21.08 -7.06
CA HIS A 228 -20.96 21.39 -5.81
C HIS A 228 -20.79 20.15 -4.91
N ARG A 229 -21.79 19.27 -4.86
CA ARG A 229 -21.77 18.05 -4.03
C ARG A 229 -20.71 17.06 -4.51
N THR A 230 -20.62 16.85 -5.81
CA THR A 230 -19.61 15.99 -6.45
C THR A 230 -18.22 16.52 -6.18
N CYS A 231 -18.03 17.84 -6.28
CA CYS A 231 -16.75 18.47 -5.96
C CYS A 231 -16.31 18.24 -4.51
N LEU A 232 -17.24 18.25 -3.55
CA LEU A 232 -16.92 17.93 -2.16
C LEU A 232 -16.51 16.47 -1.97
N LEU A 233 -17.12 15.53 -2.70
CA LEU A 233 -16.80 14.09 -2.63
C LEU A 233 -15.45 13.73 -3.27
N LEU A 234 -15.02 14.51 -4.29
CA LEU A 234 -13.77 14.28 -4.99
C LEU A 234 -12.52 14.73 -4.20
N GLN A 235 -12.70 15.45 -3.10
CA GLN A 235 -11.58 15.96 -2.30
C GLN A 235 -10.79 14.85 -1.64
N CYS A 236 -9.47 14.81 -1.87
CA CYS A 236 -8.57 13.78 -1.33
C CYS A 236 -8.97 12.33 -1.67
N SER A 237 -9.66 12.14 -2.80
CA SER A 237 -10.19 10.83 -3.22
C SER A 237 -9.28 10.06 -4.19
N TYR A 238 -8.11 10.59 -4.52
CA TYR A 238 -7.16 9.97 -5.46
C TYR A 238 -5.76 9.87 -4.87
N CYS A 239 -5.02 8.84 -5.27
CA CYS A 239 -3.63 8.68 -4.90
C CYS A 239 -2.70 9.53 -5.76
N ARG A 240 -1.62 10.04 -5.15
CA ARG A 240 -0.51 10.68 -5.86
C ARG A 240 0.22 9.66 -6.74
N ASN A 241 0.88 10.14 -7.78
CA ASN A 241 1.74 9.32 -8.65
C ASN A 241 2.71 8.46 -7.82
N GLY A 242 2.83 7.18 -8.18
CA GLY A 242 3.63 6.19 -7.44
C GLY A 242 2.88 5.48 -6.29
N TYR A 243 1.64 5.88 -6.01
CA TYR A 243 0.78 5.23 -5.03
C TYR A 243 -0.46 4.60 -5.71
N ILE A 244 -1.00 3.55 -5.10
CA ILE A 244 -2.26 2.91 -5.51
C ILE A 244 -3.20 2.66 -4.34
N GLY A 245 -4.46 2.48 -4.69
CA GLY A 245 -5.56 2.22 -3.78
C GLY A 245 -6.72 3.17 -4.07
N SER A 246 -7.82 2.94 -3.36
CA SER A 246 -8.97 3.84 -3.35
C SER A 246 -9.04 4.58 -2.02
N PRO A 247 -8.52 5.82 -1.89
CA PRO A 247 -8.41 6.54 -0.62
C PRO A 247 -9.71 7.24 -0.20
N THR A 248 -10.84 6.56 -0.42
CA THR A 248 -12.15 7.04 0.02
C THR A 248 -12.44 6.49 1.40
N ASN A 249 -13.20 7.25 2.21
CA ASN A 249 -13.55 6.85 3.57
C ASN A 249 -12.34 6.48 4.46
N GLY A 250 -11.20 7.17 4.34
CA GLY A 250 -10.01 6.94 5.15
C GLY A 250 -9.17 5.71 4.76
N LYS A 251 -9.50 5.03 3.66
CA LYS A 251 -8.63 4.00 3.08
C LYS A 251 -7.29 4.60 2.64
N GLN A 252 -6.22 3.82 2.68
CA GLN A 252 -4.87 4.37 2.45
C GLN A 252 -4.44 4.30 0.99
N CYS A 253 -3.56 5.22 0.59
CA CYS A 253 -2.77 5.11 -0.62
C CYS A 253 -1.46 4.37 -0.31
N TYR A 254 -1.25 3.24 -0.95
CA TYR A 254 -0.10 2.37 -0.75
C TYR A 254 0.98 2.69 -1.76
N LYS A 255 2.22 2.87 -1.29
CA LYS A 255 3.36 3.11 -2.18
C LYS A 255 3.63 1.84 -2.97
N LYS A 256 3.58 1.92 -4.31
CA LYS A 256 3.95 0.80 -5.18
C LYS A 256 5.40 0.44 -4.93
N THR A 257 5.66 -0.84 -4.70
CA THR A 257 7.01 -1.35 -4.59
C THR A 257 7.49 -1.92 -5.93
N ASN A 258 8.75 -1.65 -6.29
CA ASN A 258 9.39 -2.19 -7.49
C ASN A 258 10.26 -3.40 -7.13
N GLU A 259 10.73 -4.13 -8.14
CA GLU A 259 11.76 -5.16 -7.98
C GLU A 259 13.02 -4.51 -7.36
N ASN A 260 13.51 -5.07 -6.24
CA ASN A 260 14.66 -4.59 -5.45
C ASN A 260 14.46 -3.30 -4.64
N PHE A 261 13.25 -3.05 -4.13
CA PHE A 261 13.04 -1.87 -3.31
C PHE A 261 13.69 -2.00 -1.91
N LEU A 262 14.27 -0.88 -1.45
CA LEU A 262 14.75 -0.67 -0.09
C LEU A 262 14.18 0.66 0.42
N TYR A 263 13.25 0.62 1.38
CA TYR A 263 12.66 1.83 1.94
C TYR A 263 13.13 2.06 3.37
N LYS A 264 13.68 3.25 3.61
CA LYS A 264 14.06 3.73 4.94
C LYS A 264 13.10 4.82 5.37
N ASP A 265 12.44 4.63 6.51
CA ASP A 265 11.51 5.61 7.07
C ASP A 265 11.89 6.00 8.49
N ASN A 266 11.56 7.25 8.81
CA ASN A 266 11.50 7.75 10.18
C ASN A 266 10.02 7.94 10.53
N LEU A 267 9.54 7.19 11.52
CA LEU A 267 8.16 7.18 11.99
C LEU A 267 8.06 8.00 13.28
N HIS A 268 7.30 9.09 13.23
CA HIS A 268 6.90 9.87 14.40
C HIS A 268 5.61 9.30 15.02
N PRO A 269 5.25 9.67 16.27
CA PRO A 269 4.04 9.21 16.90
C PRO A 269 2.81 9.61 16.07
N GLY A 270 1.94 8.65 15.77
CA GLY A 270 0.77 8.86 14.94
C GLY A 270 1.03 8.94 13.42
N ASN A 271 2.26 8.73 12.94
CA ASN A 271 2.53 8.57 11.51
C ASN A 271 2.45 7.11 11.09
N ILE A 272 1.87 6.87 9.92
CA ILE A 272 1.72 5.57 9.30
C ILE A 272 2.39 5.57 7.92
N LYS A 273 3.03 4.45 7.56
CA LYS A 273 3.59 4.20 6.23
C LYS A 273 2.95 2.97 5.63
N SER A 274 2.47 3.10 4.40
CA SER A 274 1.69 2.07 3.71
C SER A 274 2.35 1.69 2.39
N TYR A 275 2.53 0.40 2.18
CA TYR A 275 3.22 -0.20 1.04
C TYR A 275 2.35 -1.28 0.40
N VAL A 276 2.52 -1.49 -0.90
CA VAL A 276 1.87 -2.59 -1.61
C VAL A 276 2.90 -3.38 -2.39
N LEU A 277 3.05 -4.63 -1.96
CA LEU A 277 3.92 -5.62 -2.57
C LEU A 277 3.13 -6.29 -3.71
N SER A 278 3.57 -6.08 -4.94
CA SER A 278 3.02 -6.77 -6.11
C SER A 278 3.95 -7.91 -6.49
N TYR A 279 3.37 -9.07 -6.79
CA TYR A 279 4.13 -10.30 -6.93
C TYR A 279 3.62 -11.16 -8.09
N ASP A 280 4.57 -11.75 -8.84
CA ASP A 280 4.35 -12.71 -9.93
C ASP A 280 4.64 -14.14 -9.46
N GLN A 281 3.80 -15.08 -9.89
CA GLN A 281 3.22 -16.15 -9.07
C GLN A 281 4.11 -17.34 -8.63
N ASP A 282 5.44 -17.31 -8.79
CA ASP A 282 6.23 -18.56 -8.78
C ASP A 282 7.26 -18.75 -7.64
N GLN A 283 7.47 -17.78 -6.75
CA GLN A 283 8.45 -17.84 -5.62
C GLN A 283 7.94 -17.30 -4.27
N GLY A 284 8.08 -18.00 -3.13
CA GLY A 284 7.72 -17.42 -1.82
C GLY A 284 8.40 -16.07 -1.55
N ILE A 285 7.68 -15.12 -0.92
CA ILE A 285 8.22 -13.79 -0.58
C ILE A 285 8.69 -13.80 0.87
N ARG A 286 9.91 -13.33 1.11
CA ARG A 286 10.40 -13.02 2.46
C ARG A 286 10.48 -11.51 2.63
N LEU A 287 9.53 -10.96 3.38
CA LEU A 287 9.50 -9.55 3.74
C LEU A 287 10.34 -9.32 5.00
N ASN A 288 11.37 -8.50 4.88
CA ASN A 288 12.27 -8.15 5.98
C ASN A 288 12.02 -6.70 6.42
N ILE A 289 11.81 -6.51 7.72
CA ILE A 289 11.56 -5.22 8.33
C ILE A 289 12.53 -5.05 9.49
N ASP A 290 13.57 -4.25 9.26
CA ASP A 290 14.59 -3.93 10.25
C ASP A 290 14.22 -2.66 11.02
N VAL A 291 14.31 -2.71 12.34
CA VAL A 291 13.96 -1.63 13.26
C VAL A 291 15.20 -1.28 14.10
N PRO A 292 16.16 -0.51 13.54
CA PRO A 292 17.39 -0.16 14.24
C PRO A 292 17.17 0.75 15.46
N GLU A 293 16.06 1.50 15.50
CA GLU A 293 15.77 2.42 16.59
C GLU A 293 14.26 2.48 16.87
N GLY A 294 13.86 2.33 18.15
CA GLY A 294 12.47 2.36 18.58
C GLY A 294 11.73 1.05 18.36
N ALA A 295 10.39 1.13 18.38
CA ALA A 295 9.50 0.00 18.17
C ALA A 295 8.38 0.37 17.21
N VAL A 296 7.92 -0.60 16.42
CA VAL A 296 6.85 -0.40 15.43
C VAL A 296 5.80 -1.51 15.49
N ASP A 297 4.59 -1.16 15.08
CA ASP A 297 3.53 -2.13 14.81
C ASP A 297 3.46 -2.35 13.29
N ILE A 298 3.42 -3.62 12.89
CA ILE A 298 3.41 -4.06 11.50
C ILE A 298 2.08 -4.78 11.25
N TYR A 299 1.38 -4.37 10.20
CA TYR A 299 0.14 -4.99 9.77
C TYR A 299 0.27 -5.42 8.31
N LEU A 300 -0.22 -6.61 7.98
CA LEU A 300 -0.15 -7.18 6.64
C LEU A 300 -1.44 -7.91 6.28
N THR A 301 -1.92 -7.73 5.05
CA THR A 301 -3.10 -8.41 4.50
C THR A 301 -3.02 -8.51 2.98
N ASP A 302 -3.81 -9.37 2.36
CA ASP A 302 -4.00 -9.48 0.91
C ASP A 302 -5.23 -8.71 0.40
N ASN A 303 -5.92 -7.98 1.28
CA ASN A 303 -7.12 -7.22 0.94
C ASN A 303 -6.92 -5.69 1.11
N GLU A 304 -7.06 -4.95 -0.01
CA GLU A 304 -6.87 -3.49 -0.07
C GLU A 304 -7.74 -2.71 0.93
N HIS A 305 -8.93 -3.23 1.24
CA HIS A 305 -9.99 -2.46 1.88
C HIS A 305 -10.05 -2.61 3.40
N VAL A 306 -9.15 -3.40 3.99
CA VAL A 306 -9.11 -3.69 5.42
C VAL A 306 -8.67 -2.48 6.23
N PHE A 307 -7.59 -1.80 5.80
CA PHE A 307 -6.99 -0.73 6.57
C PHE A 307 -7.63 0.63 6.30
N ARG A 308 -8.07 1.27 7.39
CA ARG A 308 -8.59 2.63 7.42
C ARG A 308 -7.81 3.46 8.43
N ALA A 309 -7.36 4.65 8.06
CA ALA A 309 -6.81 5.61 9.02
C ALA A 309 -7.77 6.79 9.19
N THR A 310 -7.94 7.25 10.42
CA THR A 310 -8.61 8.53 10.71
C THR A 310 -7.61 9.52 11.26
N LEU A 311 -7.81 10.80 10.92
CA LEU A 311 -6.99 11.89 11.46
C LEU A 311 -7.63 12.45 12.73
N ASN A 312 -6.86 12.56 13.80
CA ASN A 312 -7.25 13.31 14.98
C ASN A 312 -7.13 14.82 14.73
N GLU A 313 -7.73 15.64 15.60
CA GLU A 313 -7.63 17.11 15.50
C GLU A 313 -6.18 17.61 15.57
N ASN A 314 -5.32 16.88 16.31
CA ASN A 314 -3.89 17.15 16.46
C ASN A 314 -3.05 16.68 15.26
N GLY A 315 -3.67 16.11 14.22
CA GLY A 315 -3.00 15.61 13.03
C GLY A 315 -2.41 14.21 13.15
N THR A 316 -2.54 13.54 14.29
CA THR A 316 -2.10 12.15 14.49
C THR A 316 -3.07 11.17 13.83
N GLN A 317 -2.56 10.06 13.29
CA GLN A 317 -3.36 9.03 12.64
C GLN A 317 -3.66 7.87 13.58
N ASN A 318 -4.92 7.46 13.60
CA ASN A 318 -5.35 6.21 14.23
C ASN A 318 -5.67 5.19 13.14
N LEU A 319 -5.03 4.02 13.21
CA LEU A 319 -5.30 2.91 12.31
C LEU A 319 -6.45 2.06 12.85
N PHE A 320 -7.45 1.84 12.02
CA PHE A 320 -8.56 0.93 12.23
C PHE A 320 -8.52 -0.13 11.15
N TYR A 321 -8.82 -1.36 11.52
CA TYR A 321 -9.08 -2.43 10.57
C TYR A 321 -10.37 -3.11 10.98
N ASN A 322 -11.21 -3.42 9.99
CA ASN A 322 -12.54 -3.96 10.23
C ASN A 322 -12.47 -5.49 10.23
N ASP A 323 -12.37 -6.09 11.40
CA ASP A 323 -12.37 -7.54 11.65
C ASP A 323 -13.76 -8.17 11.48
N ASN A 324 -14.52 -7.77 10.45
CA ASN A 324 -15.76 -8.48 10.09
C ASN A 324 -15.46 -9.89 9.54
N GLU A 325 -14.23 -10.13 9.12
CA GLU A 325 -13.61 -11.44 9.27
C GLU A 325 -12.95 -11.43 10.64
N LYS A 326 -13.55 -12.09 11.63
CA LYS A 326 -12.90 -12.29 12.93
C LYS A 326 -11.43 -12.67 12.65
N PRO A 327 -10.42 -12.04 13.32
CA PRO A 327 -9.14 -12.72 13.43
C PRO A 327 -9.53 -14.03 14.06
N THR A 328 -9.22 -15.16 13.44
CA THR A 328 -9.57 -16.45 14.03
C THR A 328 -9.03 -16.41 15.46
N PRO A 329 -9.86 -16.24 16.50
CA PRO A 329 -9.38 -16.42 17.85
C PRO A 329 -9.39 -17.93 17.97
N GLU A 330 -8.22 -18.53 18.20
CA GLU A 330 -8.03 -19.98 18.21
C GLU A 330 -7.91 -20.62 16.82
N TYR A 331 -6.73 -20.49 16.22
CA TYR A 331 -5.94 -21.71 16.03
C TYR A 331 -4.80 -21.66 17.04
N THR A 332 -5.01 -22.41 18.12
CA THR A 332 -4.00 -23.13 18.92
C THR A 332 -2.54 -22.71 18.75
N ALA A 333 -2.00 -22.11 19.82
CA ALA A 333 -0.58 -21.97 20.12
C ALA A 333 0.28 -21.11 19.17
N ASP A 334 1.29 -20.50 19.79
CA ASP A 334 2.47 -19.83 19.23
C ASP A 334 3.31 -20.66 18.21
N GLU A 335 2.75 -21.66 17.52
CA GLU A 335 3.54 -22.62 16.72
C GLU A 335 4.23 -21.98 15.49
N ASP A 336 3.75 -20.85 14.98
CA ASP A 336 4.33 -20.18 13.80
C ASP A 336 5.07 -18.86 14.11
N ILE A 337 5.22 -18.49 15.40
CA ILE A 337 6.08 -17.36 15.81
C ILE A 337 7.35 -17.93 16.41
N SER A 338 8.39 -18.01 15.59
CA SER A 338 9.74 -18.31 16.08
C SER A 338 10.45 -16.99 16.34
N ALA A 339 10.94 -16.77 17.56
CA ALA A 339 11.82 -15.66 17.86
C ALA A 339 13.21 -16.20 18.21
N ILE A 340 14.24 -15.70 17.54
CA ILE A 340 15.62 -16.10 17.77
C ILE A 340 16.38 -14.90 18.29
N LEU A 341 17.06 -15.06 19.42
CA LEU A 341 17.98 -14.07 19.95
C LEU A 341 19.38 -14.32 19.37
N LEU A 342 19.87 -13.41 18.53
CA LEU A 342 21.22 -13.45 17.96
C LEU A 342 22.03 -12.31 18.59
N GLY A 343 22.84 -12.65 19.59
CA GLY A 343 23.50 -11.65 20.43
C GLY A 343 22.46 -10.83 21.22
N ASN A 344 22.44 -9.51 21.01
CA ASN A 344 21.42 -8.61 21.60
C ASN A 344 20.27 -8.27 20.64
N GLN A 345 20.18 -8.91 19.47
CA GLN A 345 19.12 -8.63 18.49
C GLN A 345 18.05 -9.73 18.51
N LEU A 346 16.81 -9.32 18.72
CA LEU A 346 15.65 -10.21 18.63
C LEU A 346 15.15 -10.27 17.19
N ILE A 347 15.24 -11.43 16.54
CA ILE A 347 14.71 -11.65 15.20
C ILE A 347 13.41 -12.45 15.32
N THR A 348 12.30 -11.86 14.88
CA THR A 348 10.99 -12.51 14.94
C THR A 348 10.56 -12.97 13.56
N PHE A 349 10.22 -14.25 13.46
CA PHE A 349 9.75 -14.89 12.24
C PHE A 349 8.24 -15.13 12.35
N LYS A 350 7.52 -14.83 11.27
CA LYS A 350 6.10 -15.16 11.15
C LYS A 350 5.76 -15.61 9.75
N ARG A 351 4.94 -16.66 9.65
CA ARG A 351 4.33 -17.09 8.40
C ARG A 351 2.97 -16.41 8.20
N TYR A 352 2.75 -15.80 7.03
CA TYR A 352 1.45 -15.26 6.64
C TYR A 352 0.66 -16.30 5.85
N GLN A 353 -0.58 -16.56 6.26
CA GLN A 353 -1.47 -17.51 5.60
C GLN A 353 -2.69 -16.81 4.96
N LYS A 354 -3.49 -16.10 5.77
CA LYS A 354 -4.72 -15.41 5.34
C LYS A 354 -5.14 -14.32 6.33
N GLY A 355 -6.01 -13.42 5.89
CA GLY A 355 -6.64 -12.41 6.75
C GLY A 355 -5.72 -11.23 7.09
N VAL A 356 -5.70 -10.84 8.36
CA VAL A 356 -4.86 -9.73 8.85
C VAL A 356 -3.81 -10.29 9.80
N LEU A 357 -2.54 -10.12 9.44
CA LEU A 357 -1.42 -10.33 10.35
C LEU A 357 -1.11 -9.01 11.05
N ALA A 358 -1.08 -9.03 12.38
CA ALA A 358 -0.69 -7.89 13.21
C ALA A 358 0.45 -8.31 14.16
N MET A 359 1.57 -7.60 14.09
CA MET A 359 2.73 -7.77 14.97
C MET A 359 2.98 -6.43 15.67
N LYS A 360 2.80 -6.39 16.99
CA LYS A 360 2.90 -5.15 17.78
C LYS A 360 4.21 -5.07 18.55
N ASN A 361 4.67 -3.85 18.80
CA ASN A 361 5.88 -3.55 19.58
C ASN A 361 7.13 -4.30 19.05
N MET A 362 7.28 -4.35 17.72
CA MET A 362 8.38 -5.01 17.05
C MET A 362 9.67 -4.19 17.15
N GLN A 363 10.75 -4.85 17.56
CA GLN A 363 12.10 -4.27 17.70
C GLN A 363 13.12 -5.11 16.91
N HIS A 364 14.25 -4.51 16.55
CA HIS A 364 15.37 -5.11 15.82
C HIS A 364 15.03 -5.64 14.42
N ARG A 365 14.31 -6.76 14.28
CA ARG A 365 13.98 -7.36 12.97
C ARG A 365 12.72 -8.22 13.01
N ALA A 366 11.85 -8.02 12.04
CA ALA A 366 10.73 -8.91 11.72
C ALA A 366 10.92 -9.51 10.32
N ILE A 367 10.76 -10.83 10.20
CA ILE A 367 10.83 -11.58 8.94
C ILE A 367 9.48 -12.24 8.73
N ILE A 368 8.75 -11.81 7.70
CA ILE A 368 7.43 -12.36 7.36
C ILE A 368 7.58 -13.17 6.07
N THR A 369 7.29 -14.47 6.16
CA THR A 369 7.28 -15.36 4.98
C THR A 369 5.86 -15.49 4.47
N ILE A 370 5.67 -15.22 3.18
CA ILE A 370 4.39 -15.32 2.48
C ILE A 370 4.53 -16.44 1.45
N ASP A 371 3.73 -17.48 1.61
CA ASP A 371 3.76 -18.60 0.68
C ASP A 371 3.04 -18.27 -0.64
N PRO A 372 3.50 -18.85 -1.76
CA PRO A 372 2.76 -18.77 -3.01
C PRO A 372 1.38 -19.42 -2.83
N LYS A 373 0.32 -18.66 -3.10
CA LYS A 373 -1.05 -19.19 -3.15
C LYS A 373 -1.21 -20.12 -4.36
N ASP A 374 -2.09 -21.11 -4.25
CA ASP A 374 -2.35 -22.10 -5.28
C ASP A 374 -2.53 -21.49 -6.69
N LYS A 375 -1.51 -21.77 -7.53
CA LYS A 375 -1.28 -21.71 -9.00
C LYS A 375 -2.36 -21.24 -10.00
N HIS A 376 -3.26 -20.31 -9.66
CA HIS A 376 -4.26 -19.81 -10.61
C HIS A 376 -4.19 -18.29 -10.86
N LEU A 377 -3.32 -17.89 -11.80
CA LEU A 377 -3.42 -16.76 -12.75
C LEU A 377 -3.95 -15.38 -12.27
N ARG A 378 -3.52 -14.88 -11.10
CA ARG A 378 -3.67 -13.47 -10.71
C ARG A 378 -2.45 -12.97 -9.93
N ARG A 379 -1.90 -11.83 -10.37
CA ARG A 379 -0.97 -11.01 -9.59
C ARG A 379 -1.58 -10.76 -8.21
N VAL A 380 -0.97 -11.30 -7.16
CA VAL A 380 -1.43 -11.12 -5.79
C VAL A 380 -0.75 -9.87 -5.22
N GLN A 381 -1.52 -9.02 -4.55
CA GLN A 381 -1.01 -7.82 -3.89
C GLN A 381 -1.13 -7.99 -2.38
N PHE A 382 -0.05 -7.67 -1.67
CA PHE A 382 -0.03 -7.64 -0.21
C PHE A 382 0.14 -6.20 0.26
N TYR A 383 -0.76 -5.77 1.14
CA TYR A 383 -0.82 -4.43 1.69
C TYR A 383 -0.18 -4.45 3.07
N VAL A 384 0.89 -3.66 3.22
CA VAL A 384 1.68 -3.58 4.46
C VAL A 384 1.55 -2.19 5.04
N VAL A 385 1.26 -2.12 6.34
CA VAL A 385 1.13 -0.88 7.08
C VAL A 385 2.06 -0.92 8.28
N ILE A 386 2.93 0.08 8.42
CA ILE A 386 3.86 0.24 9.54
C ILE A 386 3.49 1.51 10.30
N LYS A 387 3.32 1.38 11.61
CA LYS A 387 3.05 2.50 12.52
C LYS A 387 4.11 2.49 13.61
N LYS A 388 4.54 3.66 14.10
CA LYS A 388 5.32 3.72 15.35
C LYS A 388 4.49 3.14 16.51
N SER A 389 5.09 2.25 17.29
CA SER A 389 4.48 1.70 18.51
C SER A 389 4.54 2.73 19.65
N ASP A 390 3.66 2.57 20.64
CA ASP A 390 3.57 3.41 21.84
C ASP A 390 4.70 3.09 22.83
N ASP A 391 5.93 3.29 22.37
CA ASP A 391 7.16 3.26 23.16
C ASP A 391 7.60 4.70 23.49
N SER A 392 8.31 4.83 24.62
CA SER A 392 8.91 6.04 25.19
C SER A 392 9.76 6.88 24.22
N ARG A 393 10.33 6.27 23.18
CA ARG A 393 11.17 6.97 22.21
C ARG A 393 10.35 7.88 21.29
N PRO A 394 10.88 9.07 20.91
CA PRO A 394 10.14 10.03 20.08
C PRO A 394 10.03 9.61 18.61
N ILE A 395 10.92 8.75 18.11
CA ILE A 395 10.98 8.34 16.70
C ILE A 395 11.29 6.85 16.64
N ALA A 396 10.73 6.15 15.64
CA ALA A 396 11.15 4.82 15.25
C ALA A 396 11.75 4.85 13.82
N LYS A 397 12.87 4.19 13.60
CA LYS A 397 13.50 4.07 12.28
C LYS A 397 13.25 2.67 11.74
N THR A 398 12.83 2.57 10.49
CA THR A 398 12.54 1.27 9.85
C THR A 398 13.16 1.17 8.49
N THR A 399 13.65 -0.02 8.15
CA THR A 399 14.10 -0.39 6.80
C THR A 399 13.29 -1.58 6.31
N LEU A 400 12.56 -1.42 5.21
CA LEU A 400 11.72 -2.46 4.62
C LEU A 400 12.28 -2.86 3.25
N TYR A 401 12.51 -4.15 3.06
CA TYR A 401 12.96 -4.77 1.82
C TYR A 401 12.41 -6.19 1.73
N TYR A 402 12.35 -6.75 0.53
CA TYR A 402 11.99 -8.16 0.36
C TYR A 402 13.08 -8.88 -0.40
N ASP A 403 13.24 -10.16 -0.09
CA ASP A 403 14.12 -11.07 -0.79
C ASP A 403 13.24 -12.09 -1.53
N GLN A 404 13.29 -12.05 -2.86
CA GLN A 404 12.83 -13.16 -3.68
C GLN A 404 13.97 -14.16 -3.65
N GLY A 405 13.72 -15.35 -3.09
CA GLY A 405 14.69 -16.42 -2.97
C GLY A 405 15.13 -17.00 -4.32
N MET A 406 15.58 -16.17 -5.24
CA MET A 406 16.38 -16.55 -6.39
C MET A 406 17.68 -17.13 -5.86
N LEU A 407 17.66 -18.43 -5.59
CA LEU A 407 18.70 -19.29 -6.13
C LEU A 407 18.63 -19.18 -7.65
N ALA A 408 19.00 -18.02 -8.19
CA ALA A 408 19.44 -17.92 -9.56
C ALA A 408 20.74 -18.71 -9.60
N LEU A 409 20.62 -20.03 -9.81
CA LEU A 409 21.72 -20.77 -10.41
C LEU A 409 22.05 -19.97 -11.66
N ASP A 410 23.20 -19.29 -11.63
CA ASP A 410 23.60 -18.43 -12.73
C ASP A 410 23.83 -19.34 -13.93
N MET A 411 22.80 -19.42 -14.79
CA MET A 411 22.79 -20.29 -15.96
C MET A 411 23.98 -19.98 -16.87
N LYS A 412 24.57 -18.78 -16.77
CA LYS A 412 25.82 -18.44 -17.45
C LYS A 412 27.01 -19.19 -16.86
N LEU A 413 27.14 -19.29 -15.54
CA LEU A 413 28.21 -20.09 -14.90
C LEU A 413 28.05 -21.57 -15.22
N LEU A 414 26.81 -22.10 -15.19
CA LEU A 414 26.54 -23.49 -15.55
C LEU A 414 26.90 -23.76 -17.02
N PHE A 415 26.48 -22.88 -17.93
CA PHE A 415 26.77 -23.01 -19.36
C PHE A 415 28.27 -22.88 -19.66
N VAL A 416 28.97 -21.92 -19.03
CA VAL A 416 30.42 -21.77 -19.17
C VAL A 416 31.15 -22.99 -18.61
N GLY A 417 30.73 -23.52 -17.46
CA GLY A 417 31.31 -24.74 -16.88
C GLY A 417 31.15 -25.95 -17.80
N LEU A 418 29.94 -26.16 -18.33
CA LEU A 418 29.66 -27.25 -19.28
C LEU A 418 30.46 -27.09 -20.58
N LEU A 419 30.53 -25.88 -21.14
CA LEU A 419 31.30 -25.59 -22.35
C LEU A 419 32.79 -25.87 -22.15
N MET A 420 33.37 -25.40 -21.04
CA MET A 420 34.78 -25.65 -20.74
C MET A 420 35.08 -27.13 -20.56
N SER A 421 34.20 -27.89 -19.89
CA SER A 421 34.36 -29.34 -19.75
C SER A 421 34.24 -30.11 -21.07
N ALA A 422 33.39 -29.64 -21.98
CA ALA A 422 33.26 -30.23 -23.31
C ALA A 422 34.51 -29.96 -24.15
N LEU A 423 35.06 -28.74 -24.09
CA LEU A 423 36.28 -28.38 -24.80
C LEU A 423 37.50 -29.16 -24.29
N THR A 424 37.62 -29.38 -22.98
CA THR A 424 38.72 -30.20 -22.42
C THR A 424 38.62 -31.65 -22.88
N LEU A 425 37.42 -32.23 -22.92
CA LEU A 425 37.21 -33.60 -23.44
C LEU A 425 37.59 -33.71 -24.91
N VAL A 426 37.26 -32.71 -25.74
CA VAL A 426 37.66 -32.71 -27.15
C VAL A 426 39.19 -32.67 -27.28
N VAL A 427 39.87 -31.84 -26.50
CA VAL A 427 41.34 -31.78 -26.53
C VAL A 427 41.94 -33.12 -26.12
N GLU A 428 41.47 -33.74 -25.03
CA GLU A 428 41.95 -35.06 -24.58
C GLU A 428 41.74 -36.14 -25.65
N LEU A 429 40.56 -36.19 -26.27
CA LEU A 429 40.27 -37.14 -27.34
C LEU A 429 41.14 -36.92 -28.58
N THR A 430 41.41 -35.67 -28.97
CA THR A 430 42.31 -35.38 -30.10
C THR A 430 43.75 -35.80 -29.80
N LEU A 431 44.18 -35.68 -28.55
CA LEU A 431 45.53 -36.07 -28.11
C LEU A 431 45.67 -37.59 -28.11
N VAL A 432 44.67 -38.31 -27.59
CA VAL A 432 44.61 -39.78 -27.65
C VAL A 432 44.57 -40.28 -29.10
N PHE A 433 43.78 -39.64 -29.97
CA PHE A 433 43.70 -40.01 -31.37
C PHE A 433 45.02 -39.77 -32.10
N ARG A 434 45.71 -38.66 -31.83
CA ARG A 434 47.04 -38.39 -32.40
C ARG A 434 48.08 -39.41 -31.95
N LEU A 435 48.15 -39.71 -30.65
CA LEU A 435 49.07 -40.72 -30.11
C LEU A 435 48.81 -42.10 -30.73
N ARG A 436 47.54 -42.48 -30.89
CA ARG A 436 47.16 -43.72 -31.56
C ARG A 436 47.57 -43.73 -33.04
N SER A 437 47.34 -42.62 -33.74
CA SER A 437 47.70 -42.47 -35.15
C SER A 437 49.21 -42.58 -35.36
N GLU A 438 49.99 -41.90 -34.52
CA GLU A 438 51.45 -41.93 -34.56
C GLU A 438 52.00 -43.33 -34.25
N TYR A 439 51.43 -44.02 -33.26
CA TYR A 439 51.77 -45.42 -32.97
C TYR A 439 51.51 -46.35 -34.17
N MET A 440 50.34 -46.24 -34.81
CA MET A 440 50.00 -47.04 -35.98
C MET A 440 50.90 -46.74 -37.18
N ASN A 441 51.25 -45.47 -37.40
CA ASN A 441 52.18 -45.08 -38.46
C ASN A 441 53.58 -45.67 -38.23
N ASN A 442 54.07 -45.65 -36.99
CA ASN A 442 55.36 -46.25 -36.66
C ASN A 442 55.36 -47.77 -36.90
N LEU A 443 54.29 -48.47 -36.51
CA LEU A 443 54.14 -49.90 -36.77
C LEU A 443 54.12 -50.22 -38.27
N ASN A 444 53.37 -49.45 -39.07
CA ASN A 444 53.33 -49.61 -40.52
C ASN A 444 54.70 -49.32 -41.17
N ASN A 445 55.44 -48.32 -40.67
CA ASN A 445 56.79 -48.02 -41.16
C ASN A 445 57.76 -49.16 -40.85
N GLU A 446 57.70 -49.76 -39.67
CA GLU A 446 58.48 -50.96 -39.34
C GLU A 446 58.16 -52.11 -40.29
N LEU A 447 56.87 -52.40 -40.51
CA LEU A 447 56.42 -53.45 -41.42
C LEU A 447 56.89 -53.20 -42.87
N ASN A 448 56.73 -51.97 -43.36
CA ASN A 448 57.20 -51.59 -44.70
C ASN A 448 58.72 -51.72 -44.83
N ASN A 449 59.49 -51.34 -43.81
CA ASN A 449 60.94 -51.51 -43.80
C ASN A 449 61.34 -53.00 -43.82
N THR A 450 60.59 -53.87 -43.15
CA THR A 450 60.81 -55.32 -43.24
C THR A 450 60.51 -55.85 -44.64
N HIS A 451 59.40 -55.43 -45.27
CA HIS A 451 59.08 -55.80 -46.65
C HIS A 451 60.10 -55.30 -47.68
N LEU A 452 60.63 -54.08 -47.51
CA LEU A 452 61.66 -53.54 -48.39
C LEU A 452 62.97 -54.33 -48.31
N LYS A 453 63.38 -54.75 -47.10
CA LYS A 453 64.54 -55.65 -46.91
C LYS A 453 64.32 -57.03 -47.53
N GLU A 454 63.09 -57.54 -47.53
CA GLU A 454 62.77 -58.79 -48.23
C GLU A 454 62.83 -58.62 -49.76
N LEU A 455 62.41 -57.47 -50.29
CA LEU A 455 62.48 -57.17 -51.73
C LEU A 455 63.92 -56.95 -52.20
N GLU A 456 64.77 -56.33 -51.39
CA GLU A 456 66.19 -56.10 -51.66
C GLU A 456 66.99 -57.41 -51.80
N ASN A 457 66.59 -58.46 -51.07
CA ASN A 457 67.25 -59.77 -51.09
C ASN A 457 66.74 -60.75 -52.16
N ARG A 458 65.85 -60.32 -53.08
CA ARG A 458 65.41 -61.20 -54.18
C ARG A 458 66.39 -61.13 -55.36
N PRO A 459 66.90 -62.27 -55.88
CA PRO A 459 67.75 -62.25 -57.07
C PRO A 459 66.91 -61.86 -58.30
N MET A 460 67.27 -60.76 -58.95
CA MET A 460 66.64 -60.34 -60.22
C MET A 460 67.20 -61.20 -61.37
N LEU A 461 66.34 -61.96 -62.05
CA LEU A 461 66.71 -62.76 -63.23
C LEU A 461 67.12 -61.83 -64.39
N GLN A 462 68.37 -61.95 -64.85
CA GLN A 462 68.89 -61.27 -66.04
C GLN A 462 68.77 -62.21 -67.26
N TYR A 463 67.91 -61.88 -68.23
CA TYR A 463 67.84 -62.59 -69.51
C TYR A 463 68.76 -61.94 -70.56
N ILE A 464 69.66 -62.73 -71.14
CA ILE A 464 70.48 -62.36 -72.32
C ILE A 464 69.85 -63.06 -73.52
N PHE A 465 69.50 -62.32 -74.57
CA PHE A 465 68.97 -62.89 -75.82
C PHE A 465 70.04 -62.81 -76.92
N ASP A 466 70.41 -63.97 -77.48
CA ASP A 466 71.16 -64.09 -78.73
C ASP A 466 70.18 -64.17 -79.91
N ALA A 467 70.30 -63.26 -80.88
CA ALA A 467 69.45 -63.24 -82.08
C ALA A 467 70.23 -63.75 -83.31
N PRO A 468 69.82 -64.86 -83.97
CA PRO A 468 70.41 -65.28 -85.24
C PRO A 468 69.84 -64.47 -86.42
N PRO A 469 70.57 -64.35 -87.55
CA PRO A 469 70.17 -63.48 -88.66
C PRO A 469 69.05 -64.14 -89.47
N LEU A 470 67.94 -63.43 -89.70
CA LEU A 470 66.84 -63.90 -90.54
C LEU A 470 66.79 -63.15 -91.88
N SER A 471 66.88 -63.93 -92.95
CA SER A 471 66.64 -63.54 -94.33
C SER A 471 65.16 -63.23 -94.57
N PHE A 472 64.90 -62.19 -95.36
CA PHE A 472 63.56 -61.73 -95.68
C PHE A 472 62.92 -62.56 -96.80
N GLN A 473 61.71 -63.08 -96.56
CA GLN A 473 60.70 -63.25 -97.60
C GLN A 473 59.40 -62.59 -97.13
N HIS A 474 58.82 -61.83 -98.06
CA HIS A 474 57.70 -60.93 -97.88
C HIS A 474 56.39 -61.72 -97.75
N GLU A 475 55.79 -61.72 -96.56
CA GLU A 475 54.37 -61.98 -96.37
C GLU A 475 53.91 -61.23 -95.11
N ARG A 476 52.76 -60.55 -95.18
CA ARG A 476 52.17 -59.75 -94.10
C ARG A 476 52.17 -60.56 -92.80
N ARG A 477 52.89 -60.10 -91.77
CA ARG A 477 52.82 -60.67 -90.42
C ARG A 477 52.01 -59.75 -89.52
N ASP A 478 50.97 -60.32 -88.93
CA ASP A 478 50.39 -59.87 -87.68
C ASP A 478 51.50 -59.62 -86.64
N LEU A 479 51.37 -58.54 -85.86
CA LEU A 479 52.25 -58.28 -84.71
C LEU A 479 52.20 -59.48 -83.78
N ARG A 480 53.29 -60.25 -83.70
CA ARG A 480 53.42 -61.33 -82.70
C ARG A 480 53.81 -60.70 -81.38
N VAL A 481 52.82 -60.58 -80.50
CA VAL A 481 53.00 -60.25 -79.10
C VAL A 481 53.40 -61.54 -78.36
N LEU A 482 54.65 -61.63 -77.89
CA LEU A 482 55.09 -62.72 -77.01
C LEU A 482 55.14 -62.20 -75.57
N PRO A 483 54.38 -62.79 -74.62
CA PRO A 483 54.49 -62.43 -73.22
C PRO A 483 55.86 -62.88 -72.70
N VAL A 484 56.61 -61.97 -72.08
CA VAL A 484 57.97 -62.26 -71.57
C VAL A 484 57.93 -62.68 -70.11
N ALA A 485 56.93 -62.24 -69.34
CA ALA A 485 56.64 -62.74 -67.99
C ALA A 485 55.18 -62.49 -67.61
N VAL A 486 54.59 -63.42 -66.86
CA VAL A 486 53.28 -63.28 -66.21
C VAL A 486 53.47 -63.48 -64.71
N GLN A 487 53.00 -62.54 -63.90
CA GLN A 487 53.11 -62.60 -62.44
C GLN A 487 51.73 -62.36 -61.80
N GLN A 488 51.26 -63.34 -61.02
CA GLN A 488 50.01 -63.22 -60.25
C GLN A 488 50.19 -62.30 -59.04
N THR A 489 49.12 -61.60 -58.67
CA THR A 489 49.15 -60.74 -57.47
C THR A 489 49.05 -61.60 -56.22
N ALA A 490 49.84 -61.30 -55.20
CA ALA A 490 49.94 -62.12 -53.97
C ALA A 490 48.64 -62.14 -53.12
N PHE A 491 47.63 -61.35 -53.48
CA PHE A 491 46.41 -61.18 -52.69
C PHE A 491 45.12 -61.49 -53.47
N ASP A 492 45.19 -61.73 -54.78
CA ASP A 492 44.02 -62.02 -55.62
C ASP A 492 44.40 -62.98 -56.77
N ASP A 493 43.90 -64.22 -56.70
CA ASP A 493 44.16 -65.29 -57.69
C ASP A 493 43.54 -64.98 -59.07
N ASP A 494 42.62 -64.02 -59.12
CA ASP A 494 41.87 -63.65 -60.33
C ASP A 494 42.55 -62.52 -61.12
N VAL A 495 43.69 -61.96 -60.69
CA VAL A 495 44.38 -60.85 -61.37
C VAL A 495 45.87 -61.15 -61.61
N ALA A 496 46.34 -60.95 -62.84
CA ALA A 496 47.75 -61.10 -63.19
C ALA A 496 48.31 -59.88 -63.94
N PHE A 497 49.57 -59.56 -63.64
CA PHE A 497 50.38 -58.62 -64.41
C PHE A 497 51.11 -59.36 -65.52
N PHE A 498 51.15 -58.78 -66.71
CA PHE A 498 51.99 -59.27 -67.80
C PHE A 498 52.86 -58.15 -68.35
N SER A 499 54.11 -58.49 -68.65
CA SER A 499 55.07 -57.59 -69.30
C SER A 499 55.26 -58.03 -70.74
N VAL A 500 55.03 -57.12 -71.68
CA VAL A 500 55.20 -57.36 -73.11
C VAL A 500 56.38 -56.57 -73.64
N LEU A 501 57.18 -57.25 -74.46
CA LEU A 501 58.18 -56.62 -75.30
C LEU A 501 57.58 -56.40 -76.69
N VAL A 502 57.39 -55.14 -77.09
CA VAL A 502 56.91 -54.82 -78.44
C VAL A 502 58.08 -54.30 -79.27
N GLN A 503 58.42 -55.03 -80.34
CA GLN A 503 59.40 -54.59 -81.32
C GLN A 503 58.68 -53.84 -82.45
N LEU A 504 58.97 -52.54 -82.58
CA LEU A 504 58.38 -51.71 -83.62
C LEU A 504 59.18 -51.85 -84.94
N PRO A 505 58.52 -51.83 -86.12
CA PRO A 505 59.21 -51.97 -87.38
C PRO A 505 60.02 -50.72 -87.73
N GLY A 506 61.34 -50.80 -87.62
CA GLY A 506 62.27 -49.79 -88.13
C GLY A 506 62.63 -50.09 -89.60
N TYR A 507 62.44 -49.11 -90.49
CA TYR A 507 62.95 -49.19 -91.87
C TYR A 507 64.47 -48.96 -91.91
N GLN A 508 65.12 -49.53 -92.94
CA GLN A 508 66.56 -49.75 -93.05
C GLN A 508 67.39 -48.49 -92.67
N ASN A 509 68.31 -48.70 -91.72
CA ASN A 509 69.24 -47.76 -91.07
C ASN A 509 68.73 -46.95 -89.86
N SER A 510 67.76 -47.45 -89.11
CA SER A 510 67.41 -46.89 -87.78
C SER A 510 67.60 -47.89 -86.64
N LYS A 511 68.00 -47.38 -85.46
CA LYS A 511 68.09 -48.13 -84.19
C LYS A 511 66.72 -48.75 -83.87
N CYS A 512 66.67 -50.02 -83.49
CA CYS A 512 65.44 -50.64 -83.03
C CYS A 512 65.00 -50.01 -81.71
N ASP A 513 63.83 -49.37 -81.69
CA ASP A 513 63.19 -48.91 -80.46
C ASP A 513 62.37 -50.06 -79.86
N ILE A 514 62.77 -50.48 -78.67
CA ILE A 514 62.05 -51.48 -77.86
C ILE A 514 61.28 -50.74 -76.79
N THR A 515 59.97 -50.94 -76.74
CA THR A 515 59.11 -50.38 -75.67
C THR A 515 58.63 -51.50 -74.75
N PHE A 516 58.71 -51.25 -73.45
CA PHE A 516 58.17 -52.11 -72.41
C PHE A 516 56.79 -51.60 -71.99
N GLY A 517 55.80 -52.49 -71.98
CA GLY A 517 54.47 -52.20 -71.45
C GLY A 517 54.07 -53.24 -70.40
N THR A 518 53.48 -52.78 -69.31
CA THR A 518 52.86 -53.63 -68.27
C THR A 518 51.35 -53.46 -68.32
N GLY A 519 50.62 -54.56 -68.40
CA GLY A 519 49.15 -54.58 -68.36
C GLY A 519 48.62 -55.44 -67.20
N ILE A 520 47.43 -55.11 -66.71
CA ILE A 520 46.68 -55.89 -65.72
C ILE A 520 45.51 -56.57 -66.42
N PHE A 521 45.25 -57.83 -66.11
CA PHE A 521 44.12 -58.58 -66.67
C PHE A 521 43.46 -59.49 -65.62
N LEU A 522 42.15 -59.68 -65.76
CA LEU A 522 41.28 -60.52 -64.92
C LEU A 522 41.10 -61.91 -65.55
N LEU A 523 41.48 -62.97 -64.83
CA LEU A 523 41.61 -64.35 -65.35
C LEU A 523 40.29 -65.14 -65.52
N LYS A 524 39.12 -64.58 -65.19
CA LYS A 524 37.81 -65.26 -65.33
C LYS A 524 36.94 -64.69 -66.44
N SER A 525 36.67 -65.55 -67.42
CA SER A 525 35.66 -65.39 -68.48
C SER A 525 34.51 -66.36 -68.21
N GLU A 526 33.32 -65.84 -67.92
CA GLU A 526 32.08 -66.54 -68.26
C GLU A 526 31.24 -65.65 -69.16
N THR A 527 30.86 -66.25 -70.28
CA THR A 527 30.14 -65.68 -71.39
C THR A 527 28.64 -65.69 -71.13
N LYS A 528 27.94 -64.57 -71.40
CA LYS A 528 26.63 -64.56 -72.09
C LYS A 528 26.10 -63.14 -72.35
N ASP A 529 26.01 -62.85 -73.65
CA ASP A 529 24.95 -62.12 -74.35
C ASP A 529 24.62 -60.64 -74.03
N SER A 530 25.10 -59.80 -74.96
CA SER A 530 24.28 -59.00 -75.89
C SER A 530 23.60 -57.69 -75.43
N LYS A 531 23.96 -56.63 -76.19
CA LYS A 531 23.21 -55.40 -76.58
C LYS A 531 23.36 -54.11 -75.76
N ARG A 532 24.30 -53.29 -76.28
CA ARG A 532 24.16 -51.90 -76.77
C ARG A 532 22.90 -51.07 -76.42
N ILE A 533 23.22 -49.91 -75.83
CA ILE A 533 22.83 -48.51 -76.18
C ILE A 533 21.50 -47.93 -75.63
N GLU A 534 21.71 -46.83 -74.90
CA GLU A 534 20.85 -45.75 -74.35
C GLU A 534 19.87 -45.07 -75.36
N PRO A 535 19.19 -43.92 -75.07
CA PRO A 535 18.66 -43.29 -73.84
C PRO A 535 17.19 -42.80 -73.98
N ILE A 536 16.44 -42.52 -72.90
CA ILE A 536 15.26 -41.61 -72.96
C ILE A 536 15.19 -40.66 -71.76
N LYS A 537 14.97 -39.37 -72.07
CA LYS A 537 14.76 -38.22 -71.18
C LYS A 537 13.32 -38.14 -70.64
N ARG A 538 13.22 -37.70 -69.37
CA ARG A 538 12.24 -36.81 -68.69
C ARG A 538 10.76 -36.81 -69.10
N THR A 539 9.88 -36.95 -68.10
CA THR A 539 8.73 -36.07 -67.75
C THR A 539 8.12 -36.59 -66.43
N THR A 540 8.28 -35.90 -65.29
CA THR A 540 7.39 -34.91 -64.62
C THR A 540 6.16 -35.50 -63.90
N THR A 541 6.01 -35.05 -62.62
CA THR A 541 4.79 -34.88 -61.79
C THR A 541 4.05 -36.17 -61.38
N GLU A 542 3.73 -36.50 -60.12
CA GLU A 542 3.31 -35.74 -58.91
C GLU A 542 3.58 -36.63 -57.66
N GLU A 543 4.15 -36.08 -56.58
CA GLU A 543 3.52 -35.81 -55.26
C GLU A 543 3.21 -37.07 -54.41
N TYR A 544 4.12 -37.45 -53.49
CA TYR A 544 4.24 -37.08 -52.06
C TYR A 544 3.40 -37.96 -51.12
N ASP A 545 4.09 -38.81 -50.35
CA ASP A 545 4.09 -38.83 -48.88
C ASP A 545 5.16 -39.83 -48.42
N LEU A 546 6.27 -39.33 -47.86
CA LEU A 546 6.58 -39.26 -46.42
C LEU A 546 7.08 -40.60 -45.87
N GLU A 547 8.40 -40.75 -45.73
CA GLU A 547 9.07 -40.66 -44.41
C GLU A 547 10.59 -40.93 -44.51
N HIS A 548 11.33 -40.21 -43.65
CA HIS A 548 12.74 -40.39 -43.24
C HIS A 548 13.87 -39.71 -44.04
N ILE A 549 14.08 -38.45 -43.68
CA ILE A 549 15.38 -37.74 -43.59
C ILE A 549 16.22 -38.46 -42.50
N ASN A 550 17.38 -39.11 -42.75
CA ASN A 550 18.68 -38.70 -43.31
C ASN A 550 19.46 -37.83 -42.29
N TYR A 551 20.71 -38.11 -41.88
CA TYR A 551 21.90 -38.21 -42.73
C TYR A 551 23.07 -38.88 -42.01
N GLY A 552 23.84 -39.65 -42.78
CA GLY A 552 25.28 -39.79 -42.63
C GLY A 552 26.03 -38.69 -43.39
N HIS A 553 27.06 -38.17 -42.73
CA HIS A 553 28.34 -37.64 -43.23
C HIS A 553 28.56 -37.25 -44.71
N ASN A 554 29.14 -36.05 -44.85
CA ASN A 554 30.38 -35.72 -45.61
C ASN A 554 30.31 -35.70 -47.16
N ILE A 555 30.98 -34.81 -47.91
CA ILE A 555 32.00 -33.76 -47.70
C ILE A 555 31.92 -32.84 -48.93
N ALA A 556 32.05 -31.53 -48.72
CA ALA A 556 32.80 -30.60 -49.59
C ALA A 556 33.16 -29.36 -48.77
#